data_AF-A0A3D9SRJ4-F1
#
_entry.id   AF-A0A3D9SRJ4-F1
#
_cell.length_a   1.000
_cell.length_b   1.000
_cell.length_c   1.000
_cell.angle_alpha   90.00
_cell.angle_beta   90.00
_cell.angle_gamma   90.00
#
_symmetry.space_group_name_H-M   'P 1'
#
loop_
_entity.id
_entity.type
_entity.pdbx_description
1 polymer ?
#
loop_
_entity_poly.entity_id
_entity_poly.type
_entity_poly.pdbx_seq_one_letter_code
_entity_poly.pdbx_strand_id
1 'polypeptide(L)'
;MCRPRFALGRVEWSALRGGRSPPPYTRPPPLLLGPRPPAGAAGRREAGPIEELFRTALSNVGFRDALFRWPGRSAERYAELVHEATRKDPEWTACFLRWLRTATPMRYPALVGAAAFVRERLDAGAAGMSRQVVASVLRRADDPGHLLAHWVAVHGRPVPKPLKRGIADAVTLLYDDRALLMYDTGAHHLALPRFAGVRAEDVPHPFRFGDVIAMTHPNPRDRHQAAVFAHALNRRRTTGRTERIPPPPSPHTRRDAAEGDEPSAIDRERLTPSPRRSTVSAHAPQRRRTVAAEWERLLPSMSLPDVVARLRHFDRAGISFESAMGVAARLSDADEVRASGLSPLRLVAAGRSVARRRWAPFLEGAAAYALDRLPTIPGRTLILIDHGADADAVFGLTLAQRCEAPDVITGEGEPFEVLRGESPLHGLIRWRSADLPYDRSLGYGAVGGAFAGHDRVVIIDGHVPEAFDAGVPDGVPVYAWQTRHLWRAVESRDPLRPRLHGLCDAAFSVIPLLEGARHGGWPF
;
A
#
# COMPACT_ATOMS: atom_id res chain seq x y z
N MET A 1 -18.39 70.68 28.66
CA MET A 1 -19.78 70.32 28.35
C MET A 1 -19.80 69.42 27.12
N CYS A 2 -20.58 68.34 27.20
CA CYS A 2 -21.02 67.41 26.15
C CYS A 2 -19.99 66.57 25.34
N ARG A 3 -19.73 65.37 25.91
CA ARG A 3 -19.67 64.04 25.27
C ARG A 3 -20.90 63.74 24.35
N PRO A 4 -21.06 62.55 23.71
CA PRO A 4 -20.13 61.61 23.02
C PRO A 4 -20.74 60.94 21.76
N ARG A 5 -19.99 60.06 21.03
CA ARG A 5 -20.49 58.72 20.62
C ARG A 5 -19.37 57.78 20.14
N PHE A 6 -19.61 56.51 20.42
CA PHE A 6 -18.71 55.34 20.47
C PHE A 6 -18.18 54.83 19.12
N ALA A 7 -16.97 54.24 19.12
CA ALA A 7 -16.70 52.97 18.43
C ALA A 7 -15.49 52.26 19.08
N LEU A 8 -15.70 50.98 19.41
CA LEU A 8 -14.80 50.08 20.12
C LEU A 8 -13.52 49.76 19.31
N GLY A 9 -12.40 49.68 20.02
CA GLY A 9 -11.07 49.40 19.48
C GLY A 9 -10.90 47.99 18.93
N ARG A 10 -10.06 47.91 17.89
CA ARG A 10 -9.51 46.69 17.31
C ARG A 10 -8.63 45.98 18.33
N VAL A 11 -8.79 44.66 18.44
CA VAL A 11 -7.77 43.78 19.03
C VAL A 11 -7.13 43.01 17.87
N GLU A 12 -5.84 43.24 17.69
CA GLU A 12 -4.99 42.51 16.74
C GLU A 12 -4.75 41.07 17.25
N TRP A 13 -5.07 40.08 16.41
CA TRP A 13 -4.73 38.68 16.61
C TRP A 13 -3.53 38.31 15.74
N SER A 14 -2.33 38.69 16.17
CA SER A 14 -1.07 38.28 15.56
C SER A 14 -0.22 37.52 16.57
N ALA A 15 -0.55 36.27 16.91
CA ALA A 15 0.37 35.32 17.55
C ALA A 15 -0.21 33.89 17.72
N LEU A 16 -0.65 33.19 16.66
CA LEU A 16 -0.83 31.72 16.72
C LEU A 16 -0.64 31.08 15.34
N ARG A 17 0.59 31.07 14.82
CA ARG A 17 1.02 30.15 13.75
C ARG A 17 2.27 29.40 14.20
N GLY A 18 2.04 28.38 15.03
CA GLY A 18 3.07 27.46 15.51
C GLY A 18 2.64 26.00 15.32
N GLY A 19 1.87 25.69 14.27
CA GLY A 19 1.55 24.31 13.91
C GLY A 19 2.60 23.78 12.95
N ARG A 20 3.50 22.92 13.41
CA ARG A 20 4.40 22.16 12.52
C ARG A 20 3.54 21.28 11.62
N SER A 21 3.50 21.60 10.32
CA SER A 21 2.98 20.72 9.29
C SER A 21 3.70 19.37 9.33
N PRO A 22 3.01 18.24 9.05
CA PRO A 22 3.70 16.97 8.82
C PRO A 22 4.69 17.15 7.67
N PRO A 23 5.86 16.48 7.70
CA PRO A 23 6.83 16.61 6.62
C PRO A 23 6.18 16.17 5.30
N PRO A 24 6.44 16.88 4.19
CA PRO A 24 5.97 16.45 2.88
C PRO A 24 6.52 15.05 2.58
N TYR A 25 5.73 14.24 1.87
CA TYR A 25 6.22 13.03 1.21
C TYR A 25 7.47 13.40 0.41
N THR A 26 8.63 12.99 0.91
CA THR A 26 9.90 13.17 0.22
C THR A 26 9.84 12.28 -1.01
N ARG A 27 9.94 12.90 -2.20
CA ARG A 27 10.09 12.17 -3.46
C ARG A 27 11.27 11.19 -3.31
N PRO A 28 11.16 9.93 -3.75
CA PRO A 28 12.38 9.19 -4.07
C PRO A 28 13.15 10.02 -5.11
N PRO A 29 14.50 10.11 -5.00
CA PRO A 29 15.28 10.83 -5.99
C PRO A 29 14.98 10.28 -7.40
N PRO A 30 14.96 11.12 -8.45
CA PRO A 30 14.89 10.61 -9.81
C PRO A 30 16.11 9.72 -10.03
N LEU A 31 15.87 8.42 -10.23
CA LEU A 31 16.90 7.52 -10.72
C LEU A 31 17.20 7.95 -12.16
N LEU A 32 18.24 8.76 -12.33
CA LEU A 32 18.84 9.01 -13.63
C LEU A 32 19.49 7.69 -14.07
N LEU A 33 18.73 6.88 -14.82
CA LEU A 33 19.26 5.75 -15.57
C LEU A 33 20.20 6.33 -16.64
N GLY A 34 21.51 6.16 -16.45
CA GLY A 34 22.50 6.46 -17.50
C GLY A 34 22.33 5.54 -18.72
N PRO A 35 22.87 5.92 -19.91
CA PRO A 35 22.79 5.08 -21.10
C PRO A 35 23.52 3.74 -20.90
N ARG A 36 22.90 2.67 -21.39
CA ARG A 36 23.31 1.27 -21.19
C ARG A 36 24.24 0.78 -22.31
N PRO A 37 25.27 -0.05 -22.02
CA PRO A 37 26.06 -0.74 -23.05
C PRO A 37 25.24 -1.86 -23.73
N PRO A 38 25.63 -2.31 -24.94
CA PRO A 38 24.85 -3.29 -25.72
C PRO A 38 24.72 -4.63 -24.98
N ALA A 39 23.56 -5.28 -25.19
CA ALA A 39 23.20 -6.54 -24.55
C ALA A 39 24.11 -7.70 -25.02
N GLY A 40 25.10 -8.04 -24.20
CA GLY A 40 25.81 -9.31 -24.29
C GLY A 40 25.05 -10.42 -23.54
N ALA A 41 25.03 -11.63 -24.11
CA ALA A 41 24.40 -12.82 -23.55
C ALA A 41 25.08 -13.25 -22.23
N ALA A 42 24.68 -12.66 -21.12
CA ALA A 42 24.96 -13.21 -19.80
C ALA A 42 23.95 -14.34 -19.53
N GLY A 43 24.43 -15.57 -19.35
CA GLY A 43 23.60 -16.69 -18.92
C GLY A 43 22.89 -16.40 -17.59
N ARG A 44 21.85 -17.18 -17.28
CA ARG A 44 21.06 -17.05 -16.03
C ARG A 44 21.97 -17.16 -14.81
N ARG A 45 22.18 -16.05 -14.09
CA ARG A 45 22.92 -15.98 -12.82
C ARG A 45 21.94 -16.02 -11.66
N GLU A 46 22.23 -16.80 -10.64
CA GLU A 46 21.50 -16.70 -9.37
C GLU A 46 21.84 -15.37 -8.67
N ALA A 47 20.80 -14.67 -8.18
CA ALA A 47 20.98 -13.47 -7.37
C ALA A 47 21.64 -13.84 -6.02
N GLY A 48 22.52 -12.97 -5.53
CA GLY A 48 22.98 -13.07 -4.14
C GLY A 48 21.86 -12.72 -3.14
N PRO A 49 22.00 -13.05 -1.85
CA PRO A 49 20.93 -12.89 -0.86
C PRO A 49 20.42 -11.44 -0.72
N ILE A 50 21.29 -10.45 -0.91
CA ILE A 50 20.92 -9.03 -0.86
C ILE A 50 19.98 -8.65 -2.02
N GLU A 51 20.31 -9.09 -3.23
CA GLU A 51 19.50 -8.85 -4.43
C GLU A 51 18.20 -9.64 -4.38
N GLU A 52 18.26 -10.89 -3.91
CA GLU A 52 17.07 -11.72 -3.70
C GLU A 52 16.14 -11.11 -2.64
N LEU A 53 16.67 -10.59 -1.53
CA LEU A 53 15.89 -9.91 -0.49
C LEU A 53 15.13 -8.70 -1.05
N PHE A 54 15.84 -7.84 -1.78
CA PHE A 54 15.26 -6.66 -2.39
C PHE A 54 14.16 -7.03 -3.39
N ARG A 55 14.43 -8.00 -4.27
CA ARG A 55 13.47 -8.50 -5.25
C ARG A 55 12.25 -9.12 -4.59
N THR A 56 12.44 -9.95 -3.56
CA THR A 56 11.35 -10.63 -2.83
C THR A 56 10.40 -9.62 -2.19
N ALA A 57 10.93 -8.56 -1.58
CA ALA A 57 10.11 -7.50 -1.01
C ALA A 57 9.31 -6.76 -2.11
N LEU A 58 9.94 -6.39 -3.22
CA LEU A 58 9.27 -5.66 -4.29
C LEU A 58 8.27 -6.50 -5.08
N SER A 59 8.55 -7.79 -5.27
CA SER A 59 7.61 -8.77 -5.83
C SER A 59 6.29 -8.83 -5.07
N ASN A 60 6.30 -8.49 -3.78
CA ASN A 60 5.13 -8.57 -2.91
C ASN A 60 4.59 -7.20 -2.48
N VAL A 61 4.90 -6.12 -3.20
CA VAL A 61 4.48 -4.76 -2.85
C VAL A 61 2.94 -4.58 -2.83
N GLY A 62 2.21 -5.39 -3.60
CA GLY A 62 0.74 -5.46 -3.54
C GLY A 62 0.20 -5.92 -2.18
N PHE A 63 1.01 -6.65 -1.41
CA PHE A 63 0.72 -7.19 -0.07
C PHE A 63 1.44 -6.42 1.05
N ARG A 64 1.64 -5.12 0.85
CA ARG A 64 2.42 -4.21 1.71
C ARG A 64 2.29 -4.33 3.23
N ASP A 65 1.13 -4.71 3.74
CA ASP A 65 0.87 -4.93 5.18
C ASP A 65 0.44 -6.36 5.51
N ALA A 66 0.33 -7.20 4.49
CA ALA A 66 -0.17 -8.56 4.59
C ALA A 66 0.96 -9.57 4.35
N LEU A 67 2.11 -9.39 5.03
CA LEU A 67 3.25 -10.32 4.92
C LEU A 67 2.85 -11.78 5.21
N PHE A 68 1.98 -11.96 6.20
CA PHE A 68 1.40 -13.26 6.57
C PHE A 68 0.48 -13.87 5.50
N ARG A 69 0.25 -13.16 4.39
CA ARG A 69 -0.50 -13.61 3.20
C ARG A 69 0.33 -13.51 1.93
N TRP A 70 1.65 -13.30 2.03
CA TRP A 70 2.50 -13.41 0.87
C TRP A 70 2.40 -14.81 0.28
N PRO A 71 2.41 -14.95 -1.06
CA PRO A 71 2.24 -16.25 -1.68
C PRO A 71 3.38 -17.24 -1.37
N GLY A 72 3.08 -18.53 -1.50
CA GLY A 72 4.08 -19.58 -1.40
C GLY A 72 4.76 -19.62 -0.03
N ARG A 73 6.10 -19.54 -0.03
CA ARG A 73 6.95 -19.47 1.17
C ARG A 73 7.69 -18.13 1.27
N SER A 74 7.18 -17.11 0.58
CA SER A 74 7.85 -15.82 0.42
C SER A 74 8.04 -15.11 1.75
N ALA A 75 7.11 -15.30 2.70
CA ALA A 75 7.19 -14.72 4.03
C ALA A 75 8.34 -15.33 4.86
N GLU A 76 8.46 -16.65 4.87
CA GLU A 76 9.56 -17.36 5.54
C GLU A 76 10.89 -17.03 4.85
N ARG A 77 10.93 -17.11 3.52
CA ARG A 77 12.13 -16.80 2.73
C ARG A 77 12.57 -15.36 2.93
N TYR A 78 11.65 -14.41 3.04
CA TYR A 78 11.98 -13.01 3.36
C TYR A 78 12.71 -12.90 4.70
N ALA A 79 12.23 -13.58 5.75
CA ALA A 79 12.89 -13.55 7.05
C ALA A 79 14.30 -14.18 6.98
N GLU A 80 14.44 -15.34 6.32
CA GLU A 80 15.73 -15.98 6.06
C GLU A 80 16.70 -15.06 5.30
N LEU A 81 16.22 -14.40 4.25
CA LEU A 81 17.00 -13.47 3.46
C LEU A 81 17.44 -12.24 4.26
N VAL A 82 16.62 -11.77 5.22
CA VAL A 82 17.05 -10.73 6.16
C VAL A 82 18.17 -11.23 7.07
N HIS A 83 18.10 -12.48 7.56
CA HIS A 83 19.18 -13.09 8.33
C HIS A 83 20.48 -13.17 7.50
N GLU A 84 20.41 -13.73 6.29
CA GLU A 84 21.54 -13.86 5.38
C GLU A 84 22.15 -12.50 4.99
N ALA A 85 21.31 -11.51 4.66
CA ALA A 85 21.74 -10.16 4.33
C ALA A 85 22.35 -9.45 5.55
N THR A 86 21.78 -9.60 6.75
CA THR A 86 22.31 -9.00 7.98
C THR A 86 23.70 -9.55 8.32
N ARG A 87 23.91 -10.85 8.11
CA ARG A 87 25.21 -11.50 8.31
C ARG A 87 26.26 -11.01 7.31
N LYS A 88 25.85 -10.79 6.07
CA LYS A 88 26.72 -10.37 4.98
C LYS A 88 27.05 -8.87 5.04
N ASP A 89 26.04 -8.04 5.22
CA ASP A 89 26.11 -6.58 5.23
C ASP A 89 25.01 -5.99 6.14
N PRO A 90 25.29 -5.80 7.44
CA PRO A 90 24.31 -5.27 8.38
C PRO A 90 23.98 -3.79 8.12
N GLU A 91 24.87 -3.02 7.52
CA GLU A 91 24.64 -1.60 7.21
C GLU A 91 23.68 -1.46 6.04
N TRP A 92 23.92 -2.22 4.96
CA TRP A 92 23.00 -2.31 3.85
C TRP A 92 21.61 -2.76 4.32
N THR A 93 21.54 -3.80 5.16
CA THR A 93 20.26 -4.31 5.66
C THR A 93 19.53 -3.28 6.53
N ALA A 94 20.25 -2.53 7.36
CA ALA A 94 19.69 -1.42 8.14
C ALA A 94 19.12 -0.31 7.23
N CYS A 95 19.85 0.09 6.19
CA CYS A 95 19.39 1.08 5.22
C CYS A 95 18.18 0.59 4.43
N PHE A 96 18.20 -0.67 3.98
CA PHE A 96 17.08 -1.32 3.30
C PHE A 96 15.80 -1.30 4.15
N LEU A 97 15.86 -1.72 5.41
CA LEU A 97 14.68 -1.77 6.28
C LEU A 97 14.12 -0.37 6.58
N ARG A 98 14.99 0.62 6.77
CA ARG A 98 14.59 2.02 6.91
C ARG A 98 13.89 2.51 5.65
N TRP A 99 14.51 2.31 4.49
CA TRP A 99 13.95 2.69 3.19
C TRP A 99 12.60 2.01 2.93
N LEU A 100 12.49 0.71 3.21
CA LEU A 100 11.28 -0.06 3.07
C LEU A 100 10.13 0.57 3.88
N ARG A 101 10.43 1.05 5.10
CA ARG A 101 9.45 1.73 5.96
C ARG A 101 9.08 3.14 5.47
N THR A 102 10.03 3.89 4.94
CA THR A 102 9.88 5.35 4.74
C THR A 102 9.57 5.77 3.32
N ALA A 103 10.09 5.04 2.33
CA ALA A 103 9.98 5.36 0.92
C ALA A 103 9.01 4.44 0.17
N THR A 104 8.57 3.35 0.81
CA THR A 104 7.60 2.40 0.23
C THR A 104 6.40 2.23 1.17
N PRO A 105 5.30 1.61 0.73
CA PRO A 105 4.18 1.37 1.61
C PRO A 105 4.35 0.11 2.49
N MET A 106 5.51 -0.56 2.43
CA MET A 106 5.82 -1.85 3.07
C MET A 106 6.10 -1.72 4.58
N ARG A 107 5.08 -1.34 5.34
CA ARG A 107 5.19 -1.13 6.78
C ARG A 107 5.40 -2.43 7.54
N TYR A 108 4.48 -3.39 7.44
CA TYR A 108 4.58 -4.63 8.23
C TYR A 108 5.85 -5.47 7.90
N PRO A 109 6.25 -5.63 6.63
CA PRO A 109 7.54 -6.25 6.27
C PRO A 109 8.77 -5.57 6.88
N ALA A 110 8.79 -4.24 7.00
CA ALA A 110 9.87 -3.54 7.67
C ALA A 110 9.94 -3.84 9.17
N LEU A 111 8.78 -4.01 9.84
CA LEU A 111 8.73 -4.41 11.26
C LEU A 111 9.25 -5.84 11.45
N VAL A 112 8.75 -6.78 10.66
CA VAL A 112 9.20 -8.19 10.68
C VAL A 112 10.69 -8.29 10.36
N GLY A 113 11.16 -7.56 9.34
CA GLY A 113 12.57 -7.52 8.98
C GLY A 113 13.44 -6.94 10.09
N ALA A 114 13.00 -5.90 10.81
CA ALA A 114 13.74 -5.40 11.97
C ALA A 114 13.83 -6.44 13.10
N ALA A 115 12.78 -7.23 13.33
CA ALA A 115 12.85 -8.34 14.29
C ALA A 115 13.87 -9.41 13.86
N ALA A 116 13.84 -9.84 12.60
CA ALA A 116 14.80 -10.78 12.04
C ALA A 116 16.25 -10.25 12.10
N PHE A 117 16.47 -8.98 11.78
CA PHE A 117 17.77 -8.30 11.92
C PHE A 117 18.29 -8.36 13.36
N VAL A 118 17.44 -8.01 14.34
CA VAL A 118 17.82 -8.10 15.76
C VAL A 118 18.13 -9.53 16.14
N ARG A 119 17.35 -10.50 15.67
CA ARG A 119 17.55 -11.92 15.97
C ARG A 119 18.90 -12.42 15.44
N GLU A 120 19.23 -12.14 14.17
CA GLU A 120 20.53 -12.52 13.59
C GLU A 120 21.70 -11.96 14.42
N ARG A 121 21.62 -10.67 14.77
CA ARG A 121 22.70 -10.04 15.55
C ARG A 121 22.85 -10.63 16.95
N LEU A 122 21.74 -11.01 17.59
CA LEU A 122 21.79 -11.66 18.90
C LEU A 122 22.37 -13.06 18.82
N ASP A 123 21.95 -13.86 17.83
CA ASP A 123 22.45 -15.22 17.63
C ASP A 123 23.96 -15.21 17.28
N ALA A 124 24.43 -14.17 16.57
CA ALA A 124 25.85 -13.95 16.28
C ALA A 124 26.65 -13.30 17.44
N GLY A 125 26.01 -12.97 18.57
CA GLY A 125 26.66 -12.26 19.69
C GLY A 125 27.14 -10.84 19.33
N ALA A 126 26.62 -10.25 18.27
CA ALA A 126 27.12 -9.05 17.65
C ALA A 126 26.49 -7.78 18.26
N ALA A 127 27.32 -6.87 18.80
CA ALA A 127 26.85 -5.66 19.47
C ALA A 127 26.55 -4.50 18.51
N GLY A 128 25.66 -3.58 18.88
CA GLY A 128 25.34 -2.38 18.09
C GLY A 128 24.26 -2.56 17.02
N MET A 129 23.79 -1.43 16.46
CA MET A 129 22.77 -1.29 15.39
C MET A 129 21.34 -1.73 15.72
N SER A 130 21.12 -2.81 16.47
CA SER A 130 19.78 -3.38 16.69
C SER A 130 18.76 -2.38 17.26
N ARG A 131 19.17 -1.55 18.24
CA ARG A 131 18.30 -0.50 18.81
C ARG A 131 17.94 0.57 17.77
N GLN A 132 18.93 0.99 16.97
CA GLN A 132 18.79 2.02 15.94
C GLN A 132 17.90 1.54 14.79
N VAL A 133 18.08 0.30 14.32
CA VAL A 133 17.26 -0.31 13.27
C VAL A 133 15.80 -0.38 13.72
N VAL A 134 15.55 -0.87 14.94
CA VAL A 134 14.20 -0.90 15.52
C VAL A 134 13.58 0.51 15.56
N ALA A 135 14.29 1.50 16.10
CA ALA A 135 13.78 2.88 16.15
C ALA A 135 13.51 3.46 14.75
N SER A 136 14.28 3.07 13.72
CA SER A 136 14.13 3.58 12.36
C SER A 136 12.84 3.13 11.67
N VAL A 137 12.34 1.93 12.02
CA VAL A 137 11.14 1.34 11.39
C VAL A 137 9.83 1.67 12.13
N LEU A 138 9.91 2.10 13.40
CA LEU A 138 8.74 2.47 14.21
C LEU A 138 8.35 3.93 13.93
N ARG A 139 7.27 4.14 13.16
CA ARG A 139 6.85 5.46 12.66
C ARG A 139 5.37 5.78 12.88
N ARG A 140 4.54 4.80 13.24
CA ARG A 140 3.12 4.96 13.61
C ARG A 140 2.90 4.42 15.02
N ALA A 141 1.97 4.99 15.76
CA ALA A 141 1.83 4.72 17.19
C ALA A 141 1.39 3.28 17.52
N ASP A 142 0.88 2.52 16.57
CA ASP A 142 0.61 1.09 16.71
C ASP A 142 1.77 0.18 16.24
N ASP A 143 2.82 0.73 15.61
CA ASP A 143 4.01 -0.04 15.19
C ASP A 143 4.70 -0.75 16.38
N PRO A 144 4.90 -0.10 17.55
CA PRO A 144 5.44 -0.77 18.74
C PRO A 144 4.67 -2.02 19.15
N GLY A 145 3.34 -1.95 19.10
CA GLY A 145 2.46 -3.04 19.47
C GLY A 145 2.55 -4.20 18.48
N HIS A 146 2.59 -3.91 17.18
CA HIS A 146 2.77 -4.90 16.12
C HIS A 146 4.13 -5.60 16.18
N LEU A 147 5.21 -4.85 16.37
CA LEU A 147 6.55 -5.41 16.45
C LEU A 147 6.69 -6.34 17.66
N LEU A 148 6.15 -5.96 18.83
CA LEU A 148 6.12 -6.82 20.01
C LEU A 148 5.24 -8.05 19.80
N ALA A 149 4.07 -7.90 19.19
CA ALA A 149 3.16 -9.01 18.91
C ALA A 149 3.84 -10.04 18.01
N HIS A 150 4.47 -9.58 16.93
CA HIS A 150 5.26 -10.43 16.03
C HIS A 150 6.42 -11.12 16.78
N TRP A 151 7.23 -10.39 17.54
CA TRP A 151 8.34 -10.98 18.29
C TRP A 151 7.87 -12.08 19.25
N VAL A 152 6.83 -11.80 20.04
CA VAL A 152 6.30 -12.77 21.02
C VAL A 152 5.71 -13.99 20.31
N ALA A 153 5.05 -13.79 19.17
CA ALA A 153 4.49 -14.89 18.38
C ALA A 153 5.59 -15.82 17.83
N VAL A 154 6.69 -15.27 17.32
CA VAL A 154 7.74 -16.03 16.63
C VAL A 154 8.83 -16.55 17.58
N HIS A 155 9.22 -15.75 18.57
CA HIS A 155 10.36 -16.03 19.45
C HIS A 155 9.98 -16.17 20.93
N GLY A 156 8.72 -15.94 21.29
CA GLY A 156 8.27 -16.02 22.68
C GLY A 156 8.80 -14.90 23.57
N ARG A 157 8.81 -15.19 24.88
CA ARG A 157 9.39 -14.33 25.93
C ARG A 157 10.65 -15.00 26.49
N PRO A 158 11.63 -14.23 27.00
CA PRO A 158 11.63 -12.77 27.18
C PRO A 158 11.98 -11.97 25.90
N VAL A 159 11.50 -10.72 25.84
CA VAL A 159 11.88 -9.78 24.76
C VAL A 159 13.29 -9.23 25.03
N PRO A 160 14.23 -9.30 24.07
CA PRO A 160 15.61 -8.87 24.27
C PRO A 160 15.76 -7.38 24.57
N LYS A 161 16.81 -7.06 25.33
CA LYS A 161 17.15 -5.68 25.72
C LYS A 161 17.28 -4.70 24.53
N PRO A 162 18.00 -4.98 23.43
CA PRO A 162 18.10 -4.02 22.32
C PRO A 162 16.74 -3.71 21.68
N LEU A 163 15.87 -4.72 21.54
CA LEU A 163 14.53 -4.57 21.00
C LEU A 163 13.65 -3.73 21.94
N LYS A 164 13.64 -4.05 23.25
CA LYS A 164 12.91 -3.27 24.26
C LYS A 164 13.32 -1.79 24.24
N ARG A 165 14.61 -1.50 24.17
CA ARG A 165 15.12 -0.12 24.17
C ARG A 165 14.74 0.63 22.89
N GLY A 166 14.83 0.00 21.72
CA GLY A 166 14.42 0.63 20.46
C GLY A 166 12.92 0.95 20.43
N ILE A 167 12.10 0.04 20.98
CA ILE A 167 10.66 0.29 21.13
C ILE A 167 10.39 1.40 22.15
N ALA A 168 11.07 1.39 23.30
CA ALA A 168 10.89 2.41 24.31
C ALA A 168 11.18 3.82 23.77
N ASP A 169 12.24 3.98 22.97
CA ASP A 169 12.57 5.25 22.31
C ASP A 169 11.44 5.72 21.38
N ALA A 170 10.89 4.80 20.58
CA ALA A 170 9.79 5.12 19.68
C ALA A 170 8.50 5.46 20.44
N VAL A 171 8.21 4.78 21.54
CA VAL A 171 7.04 5.07 22.39
C VAL A 171 7.09 6.49 22.94
N THR A 172 8.25 6.93 23.44
CA THR A 172 8.43 8.31 23.91
C THR A 172 8.18 9.35 22.81
N LEU A 173 8.41 9.01 21.54
CA LEU A 173 8.16 9.89 20.39
C LEU A 173 6.72 9.82 19.87
N LEU A 174 6.10 8.64 19.88
CA LEU A 174 4.85 8.37 19.15
C LEU A 174 3.60 8.42 20.02
N TYR A 175 3.71 8.29 21.34
CA TYR A 175 2.55 8.19 22.23
C TYR A 175 2.19 9.56 22.80
N ASP A 176 1.04 10.06 22.38
CA ASP A 176 0.37 11.26 22.88
C ASP A 176 -1.16 11.01 22.97
N ASP A 177 -1.93 12.03 23.37
CA ASP A 177 -3.39 11.91 23.54
C ASP A 177 -4.09 11.52 22.24
N ARG A 178 -3.64 12.08 21.11
CA ARG A 178 -4.21 11.81 19.79
C ARG A 178 -3.92 10.38 19.36
N ALA A 179 -2.69 9.91 19.57
CA ALA A 179 -2.29 8.56 19.26
C ALA A 179 -3.10 7.55 20.07
N LEU A 180 -3.31 7.81 21.36
CA LEU A 180 -4.13 6.98 22.22
C LEU A 180 -5.59 6.89 21.69
N LEU A 181 -6.18 8.02 21.29
CA LEU A 181 -7.54 8.04 20.75
C LEU A 181 -7.66 7.30 19.41
N MET A 182 -6.68 7.46 18.52
CA MET A 182 -6.74 6.96 17.15
C MET A 182 -6.31 5.49 17.01
N TYR A 183 -5.31 5.06 17.79
CA TYR A 183 -4.63 3.78 17.57
C TYR A 183 -4.83 2.77 18.68
N ASP A 184 -5.05 3.19 19.93
CA ASP A 184 -5.37 2.27 21.03
C ASP A 184 -6.87 1.90 21.00
N THR A 185 -7.28 1.25 19.91
CA THR A 185 -8.66 0.80 19.67
C THR A 185 -8.80 -0.72 19.67
N GLY A 186 -7.67 -1.44 19.56
CA GLY A 186 -7.66 -2.91 19.45
C GLY A 186 -7.83 -3.40 18.03
N ALA A 187 -8.06 -2.50 17.07
CA ALA A 187 -8.02 -2.83 15.66
C ALA A 187 -6.57 -3.07 15.19
N HIS A 188 -6.41 -3.88 14.16
CA HIS A 188 -5.10 -4.16 13.57
C HIS A 188 -4.49 -2.97 12.82
N HIS A 189 -5.31 -2.07 12.25
CA HIS A 189 -4.88 -0.91 11.44
C HIS A 189 -3.97 -1.22 10.24
N LEU A 190 -3.85 -2.49 9.84
CA LEU A 190 -3.12 -2.94 8.65
C LEU A 190 -3.91 -2.70 7.35
N ALA A 191 -3.24 -2.25 6.29
CA ALA A 191 -3.83 -2.04 4.98
C ALA A 191 -3.88 -3.34 4.16
N LEU A 192 -4.89 -4.18 4.43
CA LEU A 192 -5.04 -5.49 3.80
C LEU A 192 -5.63 -5.38 2.38
N PRO A 193 -5.15 -6.18 1.41
CA PRO A 193 -5.74 -6.24 0.07
C PRO A 193 -7.16 -6.81 0.14
N ARG A 194 -8.11 -6.21 -0.58
CA ARG A 194 -9.51 -6.68 -0.61
C ARG A 194 -9.67 -8.11 -1.14
N PHE A 195 -8.78 -8.54 -2.02
CA PHE A 195 -8.78 -9.87 -2.63
C PHE A 195 -8.04 -10.93 -1.80
N ALA A 196 -7.43 -10.58 -0.66
CA ALA A 196 -6.59 -11.51 0.09
C ALA A 196 -7.38 -12.55 0.91
N GLY A 197 -8.72 -12.49 0.90
CA GLY A 197 -9.60 -13.47 1.55
C GLY A 197 -9.26 -13.71 3.02
N VAL A 198 -8.83 -12.65 3.71
CA VAL A 198 -8.26 -12.75 5.06
C VAL A 198 -9.39 -12.80 6.07
N ARG A 199 -9.43 -13.86 6.87
CA ARG A 199 -10.36 -13.94 7.99
C ARG A 199 -9.86 -13.03 9.11
N ALA A 200 -10.79 -12.45 9.87
CA ALA A 200 -10.43 -11.45 10.89
C ALA A 200 -9.48 -12.02 11.96
N GLU A 201 -9.64 -13.31 12.28
CA GLU A 201 -8.80 -14.07 13.21
C GLU A 201 -7.35 -14.27 12.75
N ASP A 202 -7.09 -14.26 11.45
CA ASP A 202 -5.74 -14.47 10.89
C ASP A 202 -4.90 -13.18 10.89
N VAL A 203 -5.53 -12.03 11.18
CA VAL A 203 -4.87 -10.73 11.13
C VAL A 203 -4.10 -10.51 12.43
N PRO A 204 -2.79 -10.20 12.37
CA PRO A 204 -2.03 -9.82 13.54
C PRO A 204 -2.60 -8.54 14.18
N HIS A 205 -2.83 -8.59 15.48
CA HIS A 205 -3.29 -7.46 16.27
C HIS A 205 -2.13 -6.87 17.09
N PRO A 206 -2.00 -5.53 17.17
CA PRO A 206 -0.97 -4.92 17.98
C PRO A 206 -1.27 -5.11 19.46
N PHE A 207 -0.24 -5.27 20.28
CA PHE A 207 -0.38 -5.05 21.71
C PHE A 207 -0.93 -3.65 22.00
N ARG A 208 -1.84 -3.56 22.98
CA ARG A 208 -2.42 -2.28 23.43
C ARG A 208 -1.34 -1.40 24.04
N PHE A 209 -1.57 -0.09 24.08
CA PHE A 209 -0.55 0.86 24.53
C PHE A 209 -0.06 0.54 25.95
N GLY A 210 -0.96 0.15 26.85
CA GLY A 210 -0.62 -0.29 28.20
C GLY A 210 0.26 -1.54 28.25
N ASP A 211 0.07 -2.52 27.35
CA ASP A 211 0.94 -3.70 27.24
C ASP A 211 2.35 -3.31 26.80
N VAL A 212 2.45 -2.45 25.77
CA VAL A 212 3.73 -1.97 25.25
C VAL A 212 4.52 -1.24 26.34
N ILE A 213 3.88 -0.30 27.06
CA ILE A 213 4.50 0.46 28.14
C ILE A 213 4.97 -0.48 29.26
N ALA A 214 4.12 -1.43 29.66
CA ALA A 214 4.45 -2.39 30.73
C ALA A 214 5.62 -3.31 30.36
N MET A 215 5.81 -3.65 29.08
CA MET A 215 6.87 -4.55 28.64
C MET A 215 8.21 -3.85 28.37
N THR A 216 8.18 -2.57 27.98
CA THR A 216 9.35 -1.84 27.47
C THR A 216 9.86 -0.77 28.44
N HIS A 217 9.02 -0.36 29.41
CA HIS A 217 9.35 0.64 30.43
C HIS A 217 9.94 1.94 29.83
N PRO A 218 9.22 2.62 28.91
CA PRO A 218 9.67 3.87 28.32
C PRO A 218 9.70 5.00 29.35
N ASN A 219 10.67 5.91 29.21
CA ASN A 219 10.72 7.12 30.02
C ASN A 219 9.86 8.21 29.35
N PRO A 220 8.85 8.77 30.04
CA PRO A 220 8.08 9.87 29.49
C PRO A 220 8.95 11.12 29.34
N ARG A 221 8.71 11.90 28.29
CA ARG A 221 9.46 13.14 28.00
C ARG A 221 9.08 14.30 28.94
N ASP A 222 7.88 14.28 29.48
CA ASP A 222 7.35 15.30 30.40
C ASP A 222 6.21 14.74 31.27
N ARG A 223 5.70 15.59 32.19
CA ARG A 223 4.62 15.24 33.12
C ARG A 223 3.30 14.92 32.40
N HIS A 224 3.03 15.55 31.25
CA HIS A 224 1.80 15.33 30.49
C HIS A 224 1.81 13.94 29.85
N GLN A 225 2.90 13.58 29.17
CA GLN A 225 3.07 12.24 28.61
C GLN A 225 3.08 11.17 29.71
N ALA A 226 3.63 11.46 30.90
CA ALA A 226 3.53 10.56 32.05
C ALA A 226 2.07 10.29 32.44
N ALA A 227 1.20 11.30 32.39
CA ALA A 227 -0.24 11.14 32.62
C ALA A 227 -0.92 10.30 31.51
N VAL A 228 -0.55 10.50 30.25
CA VAL A 228 -1.01 9.65 29.12
C VAL A 228 -0.61 8.19 29.34
N PHE A 229 0.63 7.93 29.76
CA PHE A 229 1.11 6.57 30.03
C PHE A 229 0.37 5.94 31.20
N ALA A 230 0.16 6.68 32.29
CA ALA A 230 -0.62 6.23 33.44
C ALA A 230 -2.06 5.88 33.04
N HIS A 231 -2.68 6.71 32.20
CA HIS A 231 -4.03 6.46 31.68
C HIS A 231 -4.09 5.18 30.84
N ALA A 232 -3.14 4.97 29.91
CA ALA A 232 -3.06 3.76 29.09
C ALA A 232 -2.86 2.48 29.93
N LEU A 233 -2.00 2.54 30.97
CA LEU A 233 -1.79 1.45 31.92
C LEU A 233 -3.04 1.15 32.76
N ASN A 234 -3.75 2.18 33.20
CA ASN A 234 -4.97 2.03 34.00
C ASN A 234 -6.11 1.43 33.20
N ARG A 235 -6.35 1.86 31.95
CA ARG A 235 -7.38 1.26 31.08
C ARG A 235 -7.23 -0.26 30.99
N ARG A 236 -6.00 -0.75 30.82
CA ARG A 236 -5.68 -2.19 30.80
C ARG A 236 -6.03 -2.91 32.09
N ARG A 237 -5.74 -2.29 33.25
CA ARG A 237 -6.03 -2.87 34.57
C ARG A 237 -7.54 -2.98 34.79
N THR A 238 -8.31 -2.01 34.31
CA THR A 238 -9.77 -1.96 34.45
C THR A 238 -10.50 -2.89 33.46
N THR A 239 -10.04 -3.01 32.22
CA THR A 239 -10.61 -3.95 31.22
C THR A 239 -10.06 -5.39 31.37
N GLY A 240 -9.58 -5.75 32.55
CA GLY A 240 -8.66 -6.88 32.76
C GLY A 240 -9.10 -8.22 32.14
N ARG A 241 -8.14 -8.84 31.44
CA ARG A 241 -7.91 -10.30 31.40
C ARG A 241 -8.86 -11.20 30.58
N THR A 242 -9.87 -10.67 29.91
CA THR A 242 -10.83 -11.45 29.09
C THR A 242 -10.50 -11.59 27.60
N GLU A 243 -9.63 -10.75 27.03
CA GLU A 243 -9.08 -11.00 25.69
C GLU A 243 -7.86 -11.91 25.81
N ARG A 244 -8.11 -13.24 25.80
CA ARG A 244 -7.05 -14.22 25.53
C ARG A 244 -6.38 -13.81 24.21
N ILE A 245 -5.07 -13.64 24.25
CA ILE A 245 -4.20 -13.54 23.07
C ILE A 245 -4.60 -14.68 22.14
N PRO A 246 -5.21 -14.43 20.96
CA PRO A 246 -5.45 -15.50 20.01
C PRO A 246 -4.08 -16.10 19.64
N PRO A 247 -3.94 -17.43 19.60
CA PRO A 247 -2.69 -18.04 19.18
C PRO A 247 -2.30 -17.51 17.79
N PRO A 248 -1.00 -17.32 17.52
CA PRO A 248 -0.57 -16.87 16.20
C PRO A 248 -1.05 -17.84 15.14
N PRO A 249 -1.38 -17.39 13.91
CA PRO A 249 -1.62 -18.30 12.81
C PRO A 249 -0.36 -19.14 12.59
N SER A 250 -0.46 -20.44 12.82
CA SER A 250 0.60 -21.40 12.51
C SER A 250 0.84 -21.42 10.99
N PRO A 251 2.10 -21.39 10.50
CA PRO A 251 2.38 -21.44 9.06
C PRO A 251 2.15 -22.82 8.41
N HIS A 252 1.44 -23.74 9.04
CA HIS A 252 1.29 -25.12 8.57
C HIS A 252 -0.13 -25.65 8.70
N THR A 253 -0.90 -25.53 7.62
CA THR A 253 -1.79 -26.58 7.12
C THR A 253 -2.02 -26.40 5.62
N ARG A 254 -1.55 -27.38 4.84
CA ARG A 254 -1.82 -27.53 3.40
C ARG A 254 -3.27 -28.02 3.19
N ARG A 255 -3.88 -27.48 2.11
CA ARG A 255 -4.81 -28.11 1.13
C ARG A 255 -5.93 -29.00 1.65
N ASP A 256 -7.19 -28.62 1.40
CA ASP A 256 -7.98 -29.07 0.24
C ASP A 256 -9.42 -28.51 0.28
N ALA A 257 -10.09 -28.57 -0.88
CA ALA A 257 -11.49 -28.23 -1.20
C ALA A 257 -11.82 -26.72 -1.29
N ALA A 258 -12.53 -26.19 -2.28
CA ALA A 258 -13.14 -26.71 -3.52
C ALA A 258 -13.59 -25.48 -4.35
N GLU A 259 -13.82 -25.70 -5.64
CA GLU A 259 -14.43 -24.80 -6.62
C GLU A 259 -15.74 -24.15 -6.15
N GLY A 260 -16.03 -22.97 -6.70
CA GLY A 260 -17.29 -22.27 -6.52
C GLY A 260 -17.28 -20.93 -7.23
N ASP A 261 -17.91 -20.92 -8.40
CA ASP A 261 -18.30 -19.77 -9.20
C ASP A 261 -19.02 -18.68 -8.37
N GLU A 262 -18.91 -17.43 -8.80
CA GLU A 262 -19.55 -16.25 -8.20
C GLU A 262 -21.08 -16.42 -8.06
N PRO A 263 -21.73 -15.84 -7.01
CA PRO A 263 -22.25 -14.47 -7.20
C PRO A 263 -22.32 -13.59 -5.94
N SER A 264 -22.37 -12.29 -6.20
CA SER A 264 -22.73 -11.20 -5.29
C SER A 264 -23.91 -11.51 -4.34
N ALA A 265 -23.73 -11.22 -3.05
CA ALA A 265 -24.80 -10.97 -2.09
C ALA A 265 -24.31 -9.83 -1.17
N ILE A 266 -24.82 -8.60 -1.27
CA ILE A 266 -26.13 -8.16 -0.76
C ILE A 266 -26.40 -8.74 0.63
N ASP A 267 -25.81 -8.12 1.66
CA ASP A 267 -26.36 -8.22 3.01
C ASP A 267 -27.65 -7.39 3.09
N ARG A 268 -28.74 -8.05 2.69
CA ARG A 268 -30.08 -7.78 3.21
C ARG A 268 -30.10 -8.23 4.67
N GLU A 269 -30.28 -7.25 5.55
CA GLU A 269 -31.38 -7.27 6.51
C GLU A 269 -31.54 -8.55 7.35
N ARG A 270 -30.81 -8.65 8.47
CA ARG A 270 -31.30 -9.36 9.66
C ARG A 270 -32.01 -8.36 10.58
N LEU A 271 -33.20 -7.97 10.14
CA LEU A 271 -34.29 -7.58 11.03
C LEU A 271 -34.98 -8.88 11.48
N THR A 272 -34.83 -9.25 12.74
CA THR A 272 -35.86 -10.04 13.40
C THR A 272 -36.98 -9.07 13.81
N PRO A 273 -38.24 -9.31 13.40
CA PRO A 273 -39.31 -8.34 13.59
C PRO A 273 -39.85 -8.46 15.03
N SER A 274 -39.73 -7.39 15.80
CA SER A 274 -40.60 -7.15 16.95
C SER A 274 -41.69 -6.16 16.54
N PRO A 275 -42.98 -6.43 16.80
CA PRO A 275 -44.07 -5.65 16.24
C PRO A 275 -44.29 -4.37 17.04
N ARG A 276 -43.59 -3.30 16.67
CA ARG A 276 -44.04 -1.91 16.93
C ARG A 276 -43.76 -1.04 15.71
N ARG A 277 -44.77 -0.94 14.83
CA ARG A 277 -44.81 0.02 13.73
C ARG A 277 -45.18 1.40 14.28
N SER A 278 -44.31 2.39 14.11
CA SER A 278 -44.63 3.74 13.60
C SER A 278 -43.49 4.75 13.89
N THR A 279 -43.22 5.66 12.95
CA THR A 279 -42.37 6.89 12.99
C THR A 279 -40.98 6.95 12.29
N VAL A 280 -40.55 5.95 11.50
CA VAL A 280 -39.22 6.04 10.81
C VAL A 280 -39.23 6.86 9.51
N SER A 281 -40.38 7.15 8.89
CA SER A 281 -40.40 7.80 7.57
C SER A 281 -40.11 9.32 7.57
N ALA A 282 -40.58 10.06 8.59
CA ALA A 282 -40.40 11.52 8.64
C ALA A 282 -38.97 11.96 9.00
N HIS A 283 -38.21 11.09 9.68
CA HIS A 283 -36.84 11.39 10.14
C HIS A 283 -35.76 11.03 9.13
N ALA A 284 -36.06 10.20 8.13
CA ALA A 284 -35.12 9.82 7.08
C ALA A 284 -34.60 11.01 6.24
N PRO A 285 -35.46 11.93 5.74
CA PRO A 285 -34.98 13.11 5.02
C PRO A 285 -34.22 14.08 5.94
N GLN A 286 -34.68 14.27 7.18
CA GLN A 286 -33.98 15.13 8.14
C GLN A 286 -32.59 14.58 8.50
N ARG A 287 -32.49 13.28 8.79
CA ARG A 287 -31.22 12.59 9.05
C ARG A 287 -30.26 12.67 7.87
N ARG A 288 -30.76 12.53 6.63
CA ARG A 288 -29.94 12.72 5.42
C ARG A 288 -29.39 14.14 5.32
N ARG A 289 -30.22 15.17 5.58
CA ARG A 289 -29.79 16.57 5.59
C ARG A 289 -28.73 16.84 6.67
N THR A 290 -28.88 16.27 7.86
CA THR A 290 -27.87 16.40 8.93
C THR A 290 -26.53 15.79 8.54
N VAL A 291 -26.54 14.58 7.96
CA VAL A 291 -25.31 13.90 7.50
C VAL A 291 -24.66 14.67 6.34
N ALA A 292 -25.45 15.23 5.41
CA ALA A 292 -24.92 16.07 4.34
C ALA A 292 -24.20 17.30 4.91
N ALA A 293 -24.84 18.04 5.83
CA ALA A 293 -24.24 19.22 6.46
C ALA A 293 -22.95 18.90 7.23
N GLU A 294 -22.85 17.72 7.86
CA GLU A 294 -21.60 17.26 8.49
C GLU A 294 -20.49 17.04 7.48
N TRP A 295 -20.77 16.36 6.37
CA TRP A 295 -19.78 16.16 5.31
C TRP A 295 -19.33 17.49 4.72
N GLU A 296 -20.26 18.41 4.45
CA GLU A 296 -19.96 19.73 3.89
C GLU A 296 -19.08 20.57 4.82
N ARG A 297 -19.28 20.48 6.15
CA ARG A 297 -18.40 21.13 7.12
C ARG A 297 -16.99 20.54 7.14
N LEU A 298 -16.86 19.23 6.94
CA LEU A 298 -15.56 18.55 7.00
C LEU A 298 -14.76 18.67 5.68
N LEU A 299 -15.45 18.75 4.55
CA LEU A 299 -14.88 18.70 3.20
C LEU A 299 -13.72 19.68 2.96
N PRO A 300 -13.77 20.96 3.40
CA PRO A 300 -12.65 21.89 3.22
C PRO A 300 -11.36 21.45 3.92
N SER A 301 -11.47 20.73 5.04
CA SER A 301 -10.32 20.24 5.80
C SER A 301 -9.78 18.89 5.31
N MET A 302 -10.48 18.22 4.39
CA MET A 302 -10.10 16.91 3.90
C MET A 302 -8.99 17.00 2.84
N SER A 303 -8.06 16.07 2.92
CA SER A 303 -7.09 15.83 1.84
C SER A 303 -7.82 15.34 0.58
N LEU A 304 -7.27 15.62 -0.60
CA LEU A 304 -7.87 15.16 -1.85
C LEU A 304 -8.00 13.62 -1.93
N PRO A 305 -7.03 12.80 -1.45
CA PRO A 305 -7.21 11.36 -1.35
C PRO A 305 -8.37 10.94 -0.44
N ASP A 306 -8.59 11.67 0.67
CA ASP A 306 -9.73 11.42 1.56
C ASP A 306 -11.08 11.71 0.90
N VAL A 307 -11.13 12.77 0.09
CA VAL A 307 -12.29 13.14 -0.73
C VAL A 307 -12.59 12.03 -1.75
N VAL A 308 -11.58 11.61 -2.53
CA VAL A 308 -11.71 10.55 -3.54
C VAL A 308 -12.20 9.24 -2.93
N ALA A 309 -11.68 8.85 -1.75
CA ALA A 309 -12.11 7.65 -1.05
C ALA A 309 -13.57 7.69 -0.56
N ARG A 310 -14.19 8.88 -0.53
CA ARG A 310 -15.52 9.13 0.06
C ARG A 310 -16.56 9.65 -0.92
N LEU A 311 -16.26 9.74 -2.22
CA LEU A 311 -17.21 10.21 -3.24
C LEU A 311 -18.58 9.52 -3.17
N ARG A 312 -18.60 8.20 -2.97
CA ARG A 312 -19.85 7.43 -2.77
C ARG A 312 -20.63 7.88 -1.54
N HIS A 313 -19.96 8.28 -0.46
CA HIS A 313 -20.62 8.76 0.75
C HIS A 313 -21.22 10.15 0.53
N PHE A 314 -20.54 11.03 -0.20
CA PHE A 314 -21.09 12.33 -0.59
C PHE A 314 -22.34 12.20 -1.46
N ASP A 315 -22.31 11.31 -2.45
CA ASP A 315 -23.46 11.02 -3.30
C ASP A 315 -24.63 10.41 -2.50
N ARG A 316 -24.33 9.50 -1.57
CA ARG A 316 -25.36 8.90 -0.68
C ARG A 316 -25.95 9.91 0.30
N ALA A 317 -25.13 10.82 0.82
CA ALA A 317 -25.56 11.87 1.73
C ALA A 317 -26.38 12.95 1.01
N GLY A 318 -26.10 13.17 -0.28
CA GLY A 318 -26.76 14.20 -1.08
C GLY A 318 -26.25 15.59 -0.75
N ILE A 319 -24.91 15.77 -0.79
CA ILE A 319 -24.29 17.10 -0.64
C ILE A 319 -24.82 18.09 -1.69
N SER A 320 -24.78 19.38 -1.38
CA SER A 320 -25.25 20.44 -2.28
C SER A 320 -24.47 20.47 -3.60
N PHE A 321 -25.06 21.09 -4.61
CA PHE A 321 -24.41 21.30 -5.90
C PHE A 321 -23.11 22.11 -5.76
N GLU A 322 -23.11 23.15 -4.91
CA GLU A 322 -21.94 23.98 -4.62
C GLU A 322 -20.80 23.14 -4.04
N SER A 323 -21.05 22.35 -2.99
CA SER A 323 -20.06 21.44 -2.42
C SER A 323 -19.54 20.43 -3.44
N ALA A 324 -20.42 19.90 -4.30
CA ALA A 324 -20.02 18.97 -5.35
C ALA A 324 -19.14 19.64 -6.42
N MET A 325 -19.44 20.88 -6.79
CA MET A 325 -18.62 21.68 -7.68
C MET A 325 -17.27 22.03 -7.05
N GLY A 326 -17.23 22.28 -5.74
CA GLY A 326 -15.98 22.43 -5.00
C GLY A 326 -15.09 21.18 -5.09
N VAL A 327 -15.66 19.98 -4.96
CA VAL A 327 -14.92 18.72 -5.18
C VAL A 327 -14.44 18.58 -6.63
N ALA A 328 -15.31 18.90 -7.60
CA ALA A 328 -14.97 18.83 -9.01
C ALA A 328 -13.82 19.79 -9.37
N ALA A 329 -13.83 21.01 -8.83
CA ALA A 329 -12.76 21.99 -9.02
C ALA A 329 -11.42 21.46 -8.50
N ARG A 330 -11.39 20.89 -7.29
CA ARG A 330 -10.19 20.28 -6.70
C ARG A 330 -9.65 19.10 -7.51
N LEU A 331 -10.53 18.27 -8.08
CA LEU A 331 -10.13 17.17 -8.97
C LEU A 331 -9.64 17.63 -10.35
N SER A 332 -10.07 18.82 -10.77
CA SER A 332 -9.66 19.43 -12.05
C SER A 332 -8.39 20.26 -11.93
N ASP A 333 -7.97 20.60 -10.71
CA ASP A 333 -6.73 21.30 -10.42
C ASP A 333 -5.54 20.35 -10.54
N ALA A 334 -4.74 20.54 -11.60
CA ALA A 334 -3.58 19.71 -11.88
C ALA A 334 -2.53 19.78 -10.77
N ASP A 335 -2.33 20.94 -10.15
CA ASP A 335 -1.32 21.13 -9.12
C ASP A 335 -1.77 20.51 -7.79
N GLU A 336 -3.05 20.61 -7.44
CA GLU A 336 -3.59 19.91 -6.27
C GLU A 336 -3.51 18.39 -6.45
N VAL A 337 -3.90 17.86 -7.62
CA VAL A 337 -3.79 16.43 -7.91
C VAL A 337 -2.33 15.97 -7.85
N ARG A 338 -1.40 16.73 -8.47
CA ARG A 338 0.04 16.44 -8.40
C ARG A 338 0.60 16.55 -6.99
N ALA A 339 0.07 17.39 -6.10
CA ALA A 339 0.50 17.45 -4.70
C ALA A 339 -0.08 16.29 -3.87
N SER A 340 -1.30 15.84 -4.20
CA SER A 340 -2.13 14.96 -3.37
C SER A 340 -1.61 13.54 -3.13
N GLY A 341 -0.79 13.01 -4.04
CA GLY A 341 -0.34 11.61 -4.01
C GLY A 341 -1.38 10.61 -4.52
N LEU A 342 -2.41 11.10 -5.22
CA LEU A 342 -3.33 10.25 -5.97
C LEU A 342 -2.61 9.51 -7.11
N SER A 343 -3.14 8.35 -7.43
CA SER A 343 -2.65 7.46 -8.49
C SER A 343 -3.81 7.04 -9.39
N PRO A 344 -3.53 6.60 -10.63
CA PRO A 344 -4.56 6.08 -11.53
C PRO A 344 -5.36 4.91 -10.93
N LEU A 345 -4.71 3.97 -10.25
CA LEU A 345 -5.40 2.82 -9.63
C LEU A 345 -6.42 3.22 -8.55
N ARG A 346 -6.11 4.24 -7.75
CA ARG A 346 -7.08 4.78 -6.76
C ARG A 346 -8.25 5.46 -7.43
N LEU A 347 -8.01 6.18 -8.53
CA LEU A 347 -9.04 6.90 -9.27
C LEU A 347 -10.00 5.93 -9.97
N VAL A 348 -9.51 4.82 -10.53
CA VAL A 348 -10.34 3.70 -11.03
C VAL A 348 -11.21 3.13 -9.92
N ALA A 349 -10.60 2.82 -8.76
CA ALA A 349 -11.32 2.24 -7.64
C ALA A 349 -12.41 3.17 -7.11
N ALA A 350 -12.15 4.49 -7.11
CA ALA A 350 -13.14 5.51 -6.78
C ALA A 350 -14.25 5.56 -7.83
N GLY A 351 -13.92 5.62 -9.12
CA GLY A 351 -14.89 5.65 -10.22
C GLY A 351 -15.86 4.47 -10.19
N ARG A 352 -15.35 3.25 -9.97
CA ARG A 352 -16.17 2.04 -9.79
C ARG A 352 -17.10 2.09 -8.58
N SER A 353 -16.73 2.86 -7.56
CA SER A 353 -17.50 2.93 -6.31
C SER A 353 -18.67 3.92 -6.38
N VAL A 354 -18.74 4.76 -7.42
CA VAL A 354 -19.79 5.79 -7.53
C VAL A 354 -20.85 5.36 -8.54
N ALA A 355 -22.12 5.38 -8.11
CA ALA A 355 -23.25 4.95 -8.93
C ALA A 355 -23.61 5.93 -10.08
N ARG A 356 -23.22 7.20 -9.98
CA ARG A 356 -23.54 8.24 -10.97
C ARG A 356 -22.29 8.64 -11.75
N ARG A 357 -22.43 8.87 -13.06
CA ARG A 357 -21.34 9.36 -13.94
C ARG A 357 -20.88 10.79 -13.64
N ARG A 358 -21.44 11.47 -12.63
CA ARG A 358 -21.09 12.84 -12.21
C ARG A 358 -19.58 13.05 -12.10
N TRP A 359 -18.88 12.11 -11.48
CA TRP A 359 -17.45 12.27 -11.16
C TRP A 359 -16.53 11.77 -12.28
N ALA A 360 -17.06 11.05 -13.27
CA ALA A 360 -16.27 10.40 -14.31
C ALA A 360 -15.30 11.35 -15.04
N PRO A 361 -15.74 12.52 -15.59
CA PRO A 361 -14.82 13.40 -16.32
C PRO A 361 -13.72 13.99 -15.42
N PHE A 362 -14.03 14.25 -14.15
CA PHE A 362 -13.06 14.81 -13.20
C PHE A 362 -12.05 13.76 -12.73
N LEU A 363 -12.48 12.50 -12.56
CA LEU A 363 -11.59 11.39 -12.26
C LEU A 363 -10.68 11.08 -13.45
N GLU A 364 -11.19 11.18 -14.68
CA GLU A 364 -10.43 11.01 -15.92
C GLU A 364 -9.33 12.07 -16.07
N GLY A 365 -9.67 13.35 -15.87
CA GLY A 365 -8.69 14.44 -15.86
C GLY A 365 -7.65 14.28 -14.75
N ALA A 366 -8.09 13.96 -13.53
CA ALA A 366 -7.18 13.69 -12.41
C ALA A 366 -6.23 12.51 -12.69
N ALA A 367 -6.69 11.49 -13.41
CA ALA A 367 -5.85 10.34 -13.76
C ALA A 367 -4.75 10.71 -14.75
N ALA A 368 -5.02 11.64 -15.68
CA ALA A 368 -4.00 12.18 -16.57
C ALA A 368 -2.95 12.98 -15.78
N TYR A 369 -3.37 13.89 -14.88
CA TYR A 369 -2.42 14.68 -14.07
C TYR A 369 -1.57 13.81 -13.12
N ALA A 370 -2.09 12.66 -12.69
CA ALA A 370 -1.36 11.74 -11.84
C ALA A 370 -0.18 11.03 -12.54
N LEU A 371 -0.15 10.99 -13.89
CA LEU A 371 0.92 10.35 -14.66
C LEU A 371 2.29 11.01 -14.45
N ASP A 372 2.32 12.34 -14.32
CA ASP A 372 3.55 13.14 -14.18
C ASP A 372 4.40 12.73 -12.96
N ARG A 373 3.77 12.11 -11.96
CA ARG A 373 4.46 11.65 -10.74
C ARG A 373 5.11 10.28 -10.87
N LEU A 374 4.73 9.51 -11.87
CA LEU A 374 5.20 8.14 -12.04
C LEU A 374 6.57 8.14 -12.73
N PRO A 375 7.48 7.22 -12.37
CA PRO A 375 8.79 7.13 -13.02
C PRO A 375 8.62 6.80 -14.50
N THR A 376 9.50 7.34 -15.34
CA THR A 376 9.63 6.91 -16.74
C THR A 376 10.40 5.60 -16.82
N ILE A 377 10.15 4.84 -17.88
CA ILE A 377 10.80 3.56 -18.14
C ILE A 377 11.48 3.67 -19.52
N PRO A 378 12.81 3.75 -19.60
CA PRO A 378 13.51 3.93 -20.87
C PRO A 378 13.51 2.64 -21.71
N GLY A 379 13.75 2.80 -23.01
CA GLY A 379 13.83 1.70 -23.96
C GLY A 379 12.47 1.15 -24.42
N ARG A 380 12.53 0.10 -25.24
CA ARG A 380 11.40 -0.58 -25.86
C ARG A 380 10.81 -1.62 -24.91
N THR A 381 9.51 -1.51 -24.66
CA THR A 381 8.81 -2.39 -23.71
C THR A 381 7.60 -3.02 -24.39
N LEU A 382 7.57 -4.35 -24.46
CA LEU A 382 6.37 -5.10 -24.84
C LEU A 382 5.51 -5.31 -23.59
N ILE A 383 4.22 -4.97 -23.66
CA ILE A 383 3.28 -5.08 -22.54
C ILE A 383 2.09 -5.94 -22.99
N LEU A 384 1.94 -7.11 -22.39
CA LEU A 384 0.72 -7.92 -22.49
C LEU A 384 -0.23 -7.55 -21.36
N ILE A 385 -1.49 -7.31 -21.70
CA ILE A 385 -2.56 -7.03 -20.75
C ILE A 385 -3.71 -8.03 -20.96
N ASP A 386 -4.05 -8.78 -19.91
CA ASP A 386 -5.26 -9.60 -19.86
C ASP A 386 -6.53 -8.75 -19.87
N HIS A 387 -7.57 -9.21 -20.57
CA HIS A 387 -8.89 -8.57 -20.64
C HIS A 387 -9.71 -8.73 -19.34
N GLY A 388 -9.29 -9.61 -18.43
CA GLY A 388 -10.10 -10.05 -17.30
C GLY A 388 -10.42 -9.01 -16.21
N ALA A 389 -9.75 -7.85 -16.16
CA ALA A 389 -10.05 -6.83 -15.14
C ALA A 389 -9.61 -5.39 -15.51
N ASP A 390 -10.47 -4.38 -15.27
CA ASP A 390 -10.06 -2.98 -15.55
C ASP A 390 -8.87 -2.48 -14.72
N ALA A 391 -8.60 -3.09 -13.56
CA ALA A 391 -7.44 -2.68 -12.75
C ALA A 391 -6.15 -3.06 -13.47
N ASP A 392 -6.15 -4.19 -14.17
CA ASP A 392 -5.04 -4.74 -14.94
C ASP A 392 -4.84 -3.90 -16.20
N ALA A 393 -5.93 -3.62 -16.92
CA ALA A 393 -5.91 -2.70 -18.06
C ALA A 393 -5.42 -1.30 -17.68
N VAL A 394 -5.95 -0.69 -16.62
CA VAL A 394 -5.48 0.63 -16.20
C VAL A 394 -4.03 0.60 -15.74
N PHE A 395 -3.61 -0.46 -15.03
CA PHE A 395 -2.21 -0.62 -14.65
C PHE A 395 -1.30 -0.68 -15.88
N GLY A 396 -1.62 -1.54 -16.85
CA GLY A 396 -0.82 -1.72 -18.06
C GLY A 396 -0.82 -0.50 -18.98
N LEU A 397 -1.98 0.13 -19.20
CA LEU A 397 -2.08 1.36 -19.99
C LEU A 397 -1.37 2.53 -19.30
N THR A 398 -1.46 2.64 -17.97
CA THR A 398 -0.67 3.62 -17.21
C THR A 398 0.82 3.37 -17.37
N LEU A 399 1.26 2.10 -17.28
CA LEU A 399 2.65 1.73 -17.47
C LEU A 399 3.13 2.10 -18.88
N ALA A 400 2.32 1.80 -19.90
CA ALA A 400 2.61 2.14 -21.29
C ALA A 400 2.83 3.65 -21.48
N GLN A 401 1.99 4.50 -20.88
CA GLN A 401 2.19 5.97 -20.92
C GLN A 401 3.52 6.43 -20.30
N ARG A 402 4.13 5.61 -19.43
CA ARG A 402 5.42 5.91 -18.80
C ARG A 402 6.62 5.28 -19.50
N CYS A 403 6.40 4.33 -20.40
CA CYS A 403 7.45 3.74 -21.23
C CYS A 403 7.86 4.71 -22.35
N GLU A 404 9.17 4.74 -22.65
CA GLU A 404 9.72 5.51 -23.76
C GLU A 404 9.19 5.01 -25.11
N ALA A 405 9.14 3.69 -25.31
CA ALA A 405 8.56 3.06 -26.49
C ALA A 405 7.75 1.80 -26.10
N PRO A 406 6.46 1.95 -25.75
CA PRO A 406 5.57 0.83 -25.45
C PRO A 406 4.99 0.21 -26.73
N ASP A 407 4.99 -1.11 -26.80
CA ASP A 407 4.10 -1.88 -27.65
C ASP A 407 3.12 -2.63 -26.73
N VAL A 408 1.82 -2.41 -26.88
CA VAL A 408 0.80 -3.07 -26.04
C VAL A 408 0.07 -4.10 -26.87
N ILE A 409 -0.09 -5.30 -26.33
CA ILE A 409 -0.86 -6.39 -26.92
C ILE A 409 -1.89 -6.92 -25.93
N THR A 410 -2.95 -7.51 -26.47
CA THR A 410 -3.91 -8.27 -25.68
C THR A 410 -3.38 -9.66 -25.31
N GLY A 411 -4.16 -10.38 -24.52
CA GLY A 411 -3.92 -11.78 -24.18
C GLY A 411 -3.83 -12.74 -25.38
N GLU A 412 -4.46 -12.38 -26.48
CA GLU A 412 -4.51 -13.12 -27.75
C GLU A 412 -3.39 -12.67 -28.71
N GLY A 413 -2.69 -11.58 -28.39
CA GLY A 413 -1.62 -11.02 -29.21
C GLY A 413 -2.05 -9.89 -30.15
N GLU A 414 -3.31 -9.44 -30.08
CA GLU A 414 -3.77 -8.32 -30.89
C GLU A 414 -3.13 -7.01 -30.41
N PRO A 415 -2.61 -6.16 -31.32
CA PRO A 415 -2.00 -4.90 -30.94
C PRO A 415 -3.05 -3.89 -30.46
N PHE A 416 -2.76 -3.20 -29.37
CA PHE A 416 -3.54 -2.07 -28.89
C PHE A 416 -2.74 -0.77 -29.03
N GLU A 417 -3.25 0.16 -29.85
CA GLU A 417 -2.61 1.45 -30.06
C GLU A 417 -2.64 2.30 -28.78
N VAL A 418 -1.46 2.75 -28.34
CA VAL A 418 -1.28 3.66 -27.21
C VAL A 418 -1.23 5.11 -27.70
N LEU A 419 -2.23 5.91 -27.34
CA LEU A 419 -2.22 7.34 -27.62
C LEU A 419 -1.40 8.09 -26.57
N ARG A 420 -0.35 8.80 -26.97
CA ARG A 420 0.50 9.56 -26.04
C ARG A 420 -0.26 10.67 -25.33
N GLY A 421 -0.12 10.75 -24.01
CA GLY A 421 -0.77 11.76 -23.18
C GLY A 421 -2.23 11.45 -22.85
N GLU A 422 -2.74 10.31 -23.30
CA GLU A 422 -4.08 9.85 -23.00
C GLU A 422 -4.24 9.51 -21.51
N SER A 423 -5.38 9.87 -20.93
CA SER A 423 -5.75 9.44 -19.59
C SER A 423 -5.89 7.92 -19.54
N PRO A 424 -5.32 7.21 -18.55
CA PRO A 424 -5.51 5.76 -18.42
C PRO A 424 -6.98 5.34 -18.28
N LEU A 425 -7.84 6.23 -17.78
CA LEU A 425 -9.28 5.99 -17.71
C LEU A 425 -9.96 6.13 -19.07
N HIS A 426 -9.48 7.04 -19.92
CA HIS A 426 -9.94 7.14 -21.30
C HIS A 426 -9.47 5.92 -22.12
N GLY A 427 -8.20 5.54 -21.97
CA GLY A 427 -7.65 4.32 -22.58
C GLY A 427 -8.42 3.07 -22.16
N LEU A 428 -8.89 2.99 -20.91
CA LEU A 428 -9.77 1.91 -20.44
C LEU A 428 -11.13 1.89 -21.18
N ILE A 429 -11.70 3.05 -21.50
CA ILE A 429 -12.95 3.11 -22.29
C ILE A 429 -12.70 2.52 -23.68
N ARG A 430 -11.61 2.94 -24.36
CA ARG A 430 -11.19 2.34 -25.63
C ARG A 430 -10.96 0.84 -25.52
N TRP A 431 -10.24 0.41 -24.48
CA TRP A 431 -9.93 -1.00 -24.23
C TRP A 431 -11.19 -1.88 -24.16
N ARG A 432 -12.25 -1.38 -23.50
CA ARG A 432 -13.54 -2.08 -23.41
C ARG A 432 -14.37 -2.02 -24.68
N SER A 433 -14.17 -0.99 -25.50
CA SER A 433 -14.91 -0.76 -26.74
C SER A 433 -14.23 -1.36 -27.97
N ALA A 434 -12.98 -1.78 -27.84
CA ALA A 434 -12.30 -2.50 -28.89
C ALA A 434 -12.96 -3.88 -29.05
N ASP A 435 -13.14 -4.31 -30.29
CA ASP A 435 -13.75 -5.61 -30.67
C ASP A 435 -12.74 -6.74 -30.45
N LEU A 436 -12.22 -6.81 -29.22
CA LEU A 436 -11.17 -7.73 -28.81
C LEU A 436 -11.83 -9.00 -28.25
N PRO A 437 -11.38 -10.21 -28.63
CA PRO A 437 -11.96 -11.44 -28.14
C PRO A 437 -11.95 -11.49 -26.61
N TYR A 438 -13.09 -11.74 -25.98
CA TYR A 438 -13.23 -11.82 -24.51
C TYR A 438 -13.16 -13.27 -23.98
N ASP A 439 -13.01 -14.26 -24.84
CA ASP A 439 -13.14 -15.67 -24.48
C ASP A 439 -12.03 -16.51 -25.13
N ARG A 440 -10.93 -16.70 -24.40
CA ARG A 440 -10.18 -17.96 -24.28
C ARG A 440 -8.96 -17.79 -23.38
N SER A 441 -8.50 -18.91 -22.82
CA SER A 441 -7.21 -19.04 -22.12
C SER A 441 -6.11 -18.31 -22.89
N LEU A 442 -5.43 -17.39 -22.21
CA LEU A 442 -4.31 -16.61 -22.73
C LEU A 442 -3.31 -17.51 -23.45
N GLY A 443 -2.95 -17.14 -24.68
CA GLY A 443 -1.90 -17.79 -25.42
C GLY A 443 -0.59 -17.06 -25.13
N TYR A 444 0.17 -17.45 -24.11
CA TYR A 444 1.49 -16.84 -23.82
C TYR A 444 2.49 -16.94 -24.98
N GLY A 445 2.21 -17.78 -25.99
CA GLY A 445 2.90 -17.75 -27.29
C GLY A 445 2.76 -16.44 -28.06
N ALA A 446 1.73 -15.63 -27.77
CA ALA A 446 1.53 -14.28 -28.31
C ALA A 446 2.70 -13.35 -27.95
N VAL A 447 3.26 -13.51 -26.74
CA VAL A 447 4.45 -12.77 -26.32
C VAL A 447 5.62 -13.07 -27.24
N GLY A 448 5.88 -14.35 -27.52
CA GLY A 448 6.93 -14.77 -28.43
C GLY A 448 6.73 -14.29 -29.87
N GLY A 449 5.49 -14.30 -30.37
CA GLY A 449 5.15 -13.80 -31.71
C GLY A 449 5.25 -12.28 -31.87
N ALA A 450 4.90 -11.54 -30.81
CA ALA A 450 4.96 -10.08 -30.81
C ALA A 450 6.35 -9.52 -30.43
N PHE A 451 7.22 -10.35 -29.85
CA PHE A 451 8.57 -9.93 -29.47
C PHE A 451 9.38 -9.52 -30.71
N ALA A 452 9.82 -8.27 -30.74
CA ALA A 452 10.48 -7.64 -31.88
C ALA A 452 11.70 -6.82 -31.44
N GLY A 453 12.59 -7.44 -30.66
CA GLY A 453 13.80 -6.80 -30.14
C GLY A 453 13.52 -5.79 -29.02
N HIS A 454 12.53 -6.07 -28.18
CA HIS A 454 12.23 -5.26 -27.00
C HIS A 454 13.31 -5.43 -25.92
N ASP A 455 13.57 -4.36 -25.16
CA ASP A 455 14.51 -4.38 -24.04
C ASP A 455 13.96 -5.14 -22.83
N ARG A 456 12.62 -5.23 -22.73
CA ARG A 456 11.91 -5.93 -21.67
C ARG A 456 10.50 -6.32 -22.10
N VAL A 457 9.95 -7.29 -21.40
CA VAL A 457 8.55 -7.71 -21.52
C VAL A 457 7.86 -7.56 -20.17
N VAL A 458 6.63 -7.07 -20.17
CA VAL A 458 5.76 -6.99 -19.00
C VAL A 458 4.47 -7.75 -19.30
N ILE A 459 4.10 -8.67 -18.43
CA ILE A 459 2.88 -9.46 -18.56
C ILE A 459 1.99 -9.10 -17.38
N ILE A 460 0.75 -8.69 -17.63
CA ILE A 460 -0.20 -8.29 -16.58
C ILE A 460 -1.44 -9.16 -16.71
N ASP A 461 -1.68 -9.96 -15.69
CA ASP A 461 -2.59 -11.08 -15.81
C ASP A 461 -3.17 -11.53 -14.48
N GLY A 462 -4.43 -11.97 -14.50
CA GLY A 462 -5.06 -12.65 -13.37
C GLY A 462 -4.31 -13.90 -12.91
N HIS A 463 -3.73 -14.68 -13.81
CA HIS A 463 -2.97 -15.88 -13.47
C HIS A 463 -1.79 -16.07 -14.42
N VAL A 464 -0.57 -16.18 -13.89
CA VAL A 464 0.63 -16.37 -14.72
C VAL A 464 1.07 -17.84 -14.66
N PRO A 465 1.04 -18.63 -15.75
CA PRO A 465 1.48 -20.02 -15.77
C PRO A 465 3.00 -20.12 -15.76
N GLU A 466 3.55 -21.32 -15.65
CA GLU A 466 4.99 -21.56 -15.57
C GLU A 466 5.76 -21.07 -16.82
N ALA A 467 5.24 -21.35 -18.03
CA ALA A 467 5.88 -21.01 -19.31
C ALA A 467 5.52 -19.61 -19.84
N PHE A 468 5.41 -18.61 -18.97
CA PHE A 468 4.96 -17.26 -19.34
C PHE A 468 5.95 -16.48 -20.22
N ASP A 469 7.21 -16.88 -20.25
CA ASP A 469 8.30 -16.25 -20.99
C ASP A 469 8.64 -16.98 -22.31
N ALA A 470 7.78 -17.90 -22.74
CA ALA A 470 7.98 -18.67 -23.96
C ALA A 470 8.19 -17.76 -25.18
N GLY A 471 9.28 -18.01 -25.93
CA GLY A 471 9.64 -17.23 -27.11
C GLY A 471 10.43 -15.94 -26.83
N VAL A 472 10.68 -15.61 -25.56
CA VAL A 472 11.52 -14.45 -25.20
C VAL A 472 12.97 -14.91 -24.92
N PRO A 473 14.00 -14.26 -25.51
CA PRO A 473 15.39 -14.60 -25.24
C PRO A 473 15.77 -14.53 -23.75
N ASP A 474 16.66 -15.42 -23.31
CA ASP A 474 17.08 -15.54 -21.90
C ASP A 474 17.63 -14.22 -21.32
N GLY A 475 18.35 -13.43 -22.13
CA GLY A 475 18.95 -12.16 -21.68
C GLY A 475 17.97 -10.99 -21.49
N VAL A 476 16.74 -11.11 -21.99
CA VAL A 476 15.72 -10.06 -21.94
C VAL A 476 14.85 -10.25 -20.70
N PRO A 477 14.75 -9.30 -19.76
CA PRO A 477 13.91 -9.46 -18.58
C PRO A 477 12.41 -9.53 -18.90
N VAL A 478 11.70 -10.43 -18.24
CA VAL A 478 10.24 -10.60 -18.31
C VAL A 478 9.65 -10.41 -16.91
N TYR A 479 8.89 -9.34 -16.74
CA TYR A 479 8.19 -9.00 -15.50
C TYR A 479 6.78 -9.53 -15.55
N ALA A 480 6.48 -10.61 -14.82
CA ALA A 480 5.16 -11.21 -14.83
C ALA A 480 4.36 -10.80 -13.60
N TRP A 481 3.34 -9.98 -13.81
CA TRP A 481 2.44 -9.46 -12.79
C TRP A 481 1.21 -10.34 -12.68
N GLN A 482 1.16 -11.15 -11.63
CA GLN A 482 -0.04 -11.89 -11.26
C GLN A 482 -0.91 -11.03 -10.36
N THR A 483 -2.13 -10.70 -10.81
CA THR A 483 -3.05 -9.77 -10.13
C THR A 483 -4.13 -10.50 -9.34
N ARG A 484 -4.47 -11.73 -9.72
CA ARG A 484 -5.52 -12.58 -9.12
C ARG A 484 -4.97 -13.99 -8.83
N HIS A 485 -5.83 -14.88 -8.31
CA HIS A 485 -5.51 -16.29 -8.01
C HIS A 485 -4.18 -16.50 -7.25
N LEU A 486 -3.85 -15.55 -6.36
CA LEU A 486 -2.53 -15.45 -5.73
C LEU A 486 -2.21 -16.63 -4.80
N TRP A 487 -3.22 -17.40 -4.40
CA TRP A 487 -3.05 -18.67 -3.69
C TRP A 487 -2.35 -19.75 -4.54
N ARG A 488 -2.33 -19.61 -5.87
CA ARG A 488 -1.56 -20.44 -6.81
C ARG A 488 -0.24 -19.82 -7.23
N ALA A 489 0.10 -18.62 -6.74
CA ALA A 489 1.31 -17.96 -7.21
C ALA A 489 2.55 -18.77 -6.79
N VAL A 490 3.43 -18.96 -7.78
CA VAL A 490 4.73 -19.61 -7.64
C VAL A 490 5.79 -18.52 -7.62
N GLU A 491 6.86 -18.72 -6.87
CA GLU A 491 7.99 -17.81 -6.83
C GLU A 491 8.95 -18.07 -7.99
N SER A 492 9.57 -17.01 -8.49
CA SER A 492 10.72 -17.12 -9.38
C SER A 492 11.99 -16.76 -8.63
N ARG A 493 13.05 -17.56 -8.80
CA ARG A 493 14.39 -17.24 -8.31
C ARG A 493 15.24 -16.52 -9.35
N ASP A 494 14.82 -16.54 -10.61
CA ASP A 494 15.54 -15.91 -11.70
C ASP A 494 15.37 -14.38 -11.65
N PRO A 495 16.46 -13.61 -11.54
CA PRO A 495 16.43 -12.15 -11.53
C PRO A 495 15.86 -11.53 -12.83
N LEU A 496 15.90 -12.28 -13.94
CA LEU A 496 15.36 -11.88 -15.24
C LEU A 496 13.91 -12.29 -15.46
N ARG A 497 13.33 -13.10 -14.55
CA ARG A 497 11.96 -13.58 -14.65
C ARG A 497 11.19 -13.33 -13.35
N PRO A 498 11.23 -12.12 -12.75
CA PRO A 498 10.54 -11.88 -11.49
C PRO A 498 9.03 -12.05 -11.67
N ARG A 499 8.43 -12.80 -10.75
CA ARG A 499 6.99 -12.83 -10.55
C ARG A 499 6.62 -11.77 -9.52
N LEU A 500 5.65 -10.94 -9.87
CA LEU A 500 5.16 -9.80 -9.12
C LEU A 500 3.69 -10.05 -8.74
N HIS A 501 3.28 -9.65 -7.55
CA HIS A 501 2.03 -10.11 -6.95
C HIS A 501 1.15 -8.97 -6.45
N GLY A 502 -0.08 -8.94 -6.95
CA GLY A 502 -1.11 -7.96 -6.62
C GLY A 502 -0.81 -6.55 -7.17
N LEU A 503 -1.80 -5.67 -7.13
CA LEU A 503 -1.68 -4.30 -7.63
C LEU A 503 -1.80 -3.26 -6.51
N CYS A 504 -0.89 -2.29 -6.52
CA CYS A 504 -0.96 -1.09 -5.71
C CYS A 504 -0.18 0.04 -6.37
N ASP A 505 -0.32 1.28 -5.90
CA ASP A 505 0.31 2.44 -6.53
C ASP A 505 1.85 2.35 -6.59
N ALA A 506 2.47 1.70 -5.61
CA ALA A 506 3.92 1.53 -5.57
C ALA A 506 4.44 0.55 -6.65
N ALA A 507 3.55 -0.25 -7.25
CA ALA A 507 3.88 -1.15 -8.36
C ALA A 507 4.54 -0.42 -9.54
N PHE A 508 4.13 0.81 -9.83
CA PHE A 508 4.69 1.59 -10.96
C PHE A 508 6.19 1.90 -10.81
N SER A 509 6.75 1.80 -9.61
CA SER A 509 8.19 2.01 -9.39
C SER A 509 9.02 0.73 -9.39
N VAL A 510 8.39 -0.45 -9.41
CA VAL A 510 9.08 -1.73 -9.21
C VAL A 510 10.06 -2.02 -10.34
N ILE A 511 9.68 -1.84 -11.61
CA ILE A 511 10.54 -2.16 -12.75
C ILE A 511 11.84 -1.32 -12.71
N PRO A 512 11.80 0.03 -12.63
CA PRO A 512 13.01 0.83 -12.48
C PRO A 512 13.88 0.44 -11.27
N LEU A 513 13.25 0.12 -10.14
CA LEU A 513 13.97 -0.28 -8.93
C LEU A 513 14.67 -1.64 -9.10
N LEU A 514 14.01 -2.63 -9.68
CA LEU A 514 14.60 -3.95 -9.93
C LEU A 514 15.73 -3.86 -10.96
N GLU A 515 15.58 -3.04 -11.99
CA GLU A 515 16.65 -2.84 -12.97
C GLU A 515 17.85 -2.09 -12.39
N GLY A 516 17.62 -1.05 -11.59
CA GLY A 516 18.69 -0.35 -10.87
C GLY A 516 19.45 -1.30 -9.94
N ALA A 517 18.73 -2.11 -9.16
CA ALA A 517 19.31 -3.08 -8.23
C ALA A 517 20.19 -4.13 -8.93
N ARG A 518 19.81 -4.58 -10.12
CA ARG A 518 20.62 -5.52 -10.94
C ARG A 518 21.98 -4.95 -11.34
N HIS A 519 22.09 -3.62 -11.38
CA HIS A 519 23.34 -2.90 -11.65
C HIS A 519 24.03 -2.40 -10.37
N GLY A 520 23.63 -2.90 -9.20
CA GLY A 520 24.16 -2.49 -7.90
C GLY A 520 23.66 -1.13 -7.40
N GLY A 521 22.69 -0.52 -8.09
CA GLY A 521 22.06 0.73 -7.69
C GLY A 521 20.94 0.51 -6.68
N TRP A 522 21.17 0.89 -5.43
CA TRP A 522 20.15 0.86 -4.37
C TRP A 522 19.54 2.26 -4.17
N PRO A 523 18.25 2.36 -3.85
CA PRO A 523 17.55 3.64 -3.72
C PRO A 523 17.78 4.35 -2.37
N PHE A 524 18.80 3.96 -1.60
CA PHE A 524 19.06 4.44 -0.24
C PHE A 524 20.54 4.63 0.06
#